data_AF-A0A7S1NRP2-F1
#
_entry.id   AF-A0A7S1NRP2-F1
#
_cell.length_a   1.000
_cell.length_b   1.000
_cell.length_c   1.000
_cell.angle_alpha   90.00
_cell.angle_beta   90.00
_cell.angle_gamma   90.00
#
_symmetry.space_group_name_H-M   'P 1'
#
loop_
_entity.id
_entity.type
_entity.pdbx_description
1 polymer ?
#
loop_
_entity_poly.entity_id
_entity_poly.type
_entity_poly.pdbx_seq_one_letter_code
_entity_poly.pdbx_strand_id
1 'polypeptide(L)'
;QGTTQPSGGVGWNTGDVTVPGTGPNDTGFVMSIIEVFQSKYGWSSHAYAFGNSNGAALCQRIGVNGGMGFSGISPSATQLLEIPEQGGPPPYNYNYPSVAAGTNPIAYLSFHGDADGSIPYAGGKA
;
A
#
# COMPACT_ATOMS: atom_id res chain seq x y z
N GLN A 1 -6.50 8.22 -9.98
CA GLN A 1 -7.79 8.08 -9.26
C GLN A 1 -7.51 7.26 -8.01
N GLY A 2 -8.03 7.67 -6.86
CA GLY A 2 -8.20 6.83 -5.67
C GLY A 2 -9.69 6.66 -5.41
N THR A 3 -10.09 5.97 -4.33
CA THR A 3 -11.51 5.95 -3.94
C THR A 3 -11.97 7.36 -3.60
N THR A 4 -13.00 7.84 -4.30
CA THR A 4 -13.70 9.07 -3.93
C THR A 4 -14.36 8.85 -2.58
N GLN A 5 -13.84 9.50 -1.55
CA GLN A 5 -14.45 9.49 -0.23
C GLN A 5 -15.75 10.30 -0.26
N PRO A 6 -16.66 10.12 0.71
CA PRO A 6 -17.89 10.92 0.82
C PRO A 6 -17.65 12.45 0.84
N SER A 7 -16.43 12.89 1.17
CA SER A 7 -16.00 14.30 1.13
C SER A 7 -15.71 14.84 -0.28
N GLY A 8 -15.68 14.00 -1.31
CA GLY A 8 -15.24 14.35 -2.66
C GLY A 8 -13.72 14.31 -2.86
N GLY A 9 -12.94 14.04 -1.81
CA GLY A 9 -11.51 13.81 -1.89
C GLY A 9 -11.17 12.40 -2.42
N VAL A 10 -10.03 12.27 -3.10
CA VAL A 10 -9.46 10.97 -3.48
C VAL A 10 -8.44 10.55 -2.43
N GLY A 11 -8.67 9.44 -1.73
CA GLY A 11 -7.76 9.02 -0.66
C GLY A 11 -7.54 7.51 -0.60
N TRP A 12 -6.34 7.16 -0.16
CA TRP A 12 -6.01 5.83 0.36
C TRP A 12 -6.10 5.86 1.89
N ASN A 13 -5.63 4.84 2.61
CA ASN A 13 -5.70 4.65 4.08
C ASN A 13 -5.23 5.82 4.99
N THR A 14 -5.02 7.03 4.49
CA THR A 14 -4.34 8.16 5.12
C THR A 14 -5.24 9.38 5.41
N GLY A 15 -6.56 9.21 5.54
CA GLY A 15 -7.44 10.37 5.62
C GLY A 15 -7.40 11.24 4.36
N ASP A 16 -8.09 12.37 4.40
CA ASP A 16 -8.17 13.34 3.31
C ASP A 16 -6.83 14.06 3.14
N VAL A 17 -5.90 13.49 2.34
CA VAL A 17 -4.66 14.17 1.98
C VAL A 17 -4.85 14.96 0.69
N THR A 18 -5.43 16.15 0.83
CA THR A 18 -5.39 17.17 -0.22
C THR A 18 -3.96 17.65 -0.52
N VAL A 19 -3.00 17.36 0.37
CA VAL A 19 -1.59 17.73 0.26
C VAL A 19 -0.71 16.47 0.42
N PRO A 20 0.14 16.13 -0.57
CA PRO A 20 1.11 15.03 -0.43
C PRO A 20 2.03 15.23 0.77
N GLY A 21 2.30 14.15 1.52
CA GLY A 21 3.23 14.14 2.64
C GLY A 21 2.65 14.57 3.99
N THR A 22 1.40 15.01 4.06
CA THR A 22 0.75 15.47 5.31
C THR A 22 -0.14 14.42 5.98
N GLY A 23 -0.28 13.24 5.37
CA GLY A 23 -1.06 12.13 5.94
C GLY A 23 -0.33 11.34 7.03
N PRO A 24 -1.04 10.44 7.73
CA PRO A 24 -0.44 9.45 8.61
C PRO A 24 0.69 8.66 7.93
N ASN A 25 1.69 8.27 8.71
CA ASN A 25 2.76 7.39 8.24
C ASN A 25 2.41 5.92 8.51
N ASP A 26 1.43 5.40 7.77
CA ASP A 26 0.94 4.03 7.98
C ASP A 26 2.02 2.97 7.72
N THR A 27 2.87 3.19 6.72
CA THR A 27 4.02 2.31 6.45
C THR A 27 5.04 2.33 7.58
N GLY A 28 5.29 3.48 8.19
CA GLY A 28 6.14 3.61 9.37
C GLY A 28 5.56 2.88 10.57
N PHE A 29 4.24 2.99 10.79
CA PHE A 29 3.54 2.22 11.82
C PHE A 29 3.68 0.71 11.61
N VAL A 30 3.52 0.21 10.39
CA VAL A 30 3.75 -1.21 10.04
C VAL A 30 5.19 -1.62 10.36
N MET A 31 6.18 -0.81 9.99
CA MET A 31 7.59 -1.11 10.29
C MET A 31 7.86 -1.14 11.80
N SER A 32 7.27 -0.23 12.58
CA SER A 32 7.41 -0.26 14.05
C SER A 32 6.83 -1.54 14.67
N ILE A 33 5.76 -2.10 14.09
CA ILE A 33 5.25 -3.42 14.53
C ILE A 33 6.29 -4.50 14.24
N ILE A 34 6.85 -4.53 13.02
CA ILE A 34 7.88 -5.50 12.61
C ILE A 34 9.11 -5.42 13.53
N GLU A 35 9.59 -4.21 13.83
CA GLU A 35 10.71 -3.97 14.73
C GLU A 35 10.47 -4.52 16.14
N VAL A 36 9.24 -4.42 16.66
CA VAL A 36 8.86 -5.04 17.93
C VAL A 36 8.99 -6.56 17.85
N PHE A 37 8.53 -7.17 16.77
CA PHE A 37 8.66 -8.63 16.60
C PHE A 37 10.11 -9.09 16.47
N GLN A 38 10.91 -8.36 15.71
CA GLN A 38 12.34 -8.64 15.53
C GLN A 38 13.09 -8.50 16.85
N SER A 39 12.90 -7.39 17.57
CA SER A 39 13.64 -7.09 18.80
C SER A 39 13.21 -7.94 20.00
N LYS A 40 11.91 -8.20 20.17
CA LYS A 40 11.39 -8.93 21.34
C LYS A 40 11.40 -10.44 21.16
N TYR A 41 11.22 -10.92 19.93
CA TYR A 41 11.04 -12.35 19.67
C TYR A 41 12.09 -12.93 18.72
N GLY A 42 13.08 -12.13 18.29
CA GLY A 42 14.12 -12.59 17.36
C GLY A 42 13.55 -13.01 16.01
N TRP A 43 12.39 -12.47 15.62
CA TRP A 43 11.77 -12.82 14.36
C TRP A 43 12.66 -12.41 13.18
N SER A 44 12.93 -13.35 12.28
CA SER A 44 13.83 -13.17 11.13
C SER A 44 13.29 -13.82 9.85
N SER A 45 12.03 -14.26 9.86
CA SER A 45 11.41 -14.93 8.71
C SER A 45 10.83 -13.94 7.71
N HIS A 46 10.38 -14.46 6.57
CA HIS A 46 9.74 -13.68 5.52
C HIS A 46 8.45 -12.99 6.00
N ALA A 47 8.28 -11.72 5.64
CA ALA A 47 7.05 -10.97 5.86
C ALA A 47 6.17 -11.00 4.60
N TYR A 48 4.87 -11.16 4.80
CA TYR A 48 3.86 -11.11 3.75
C TYR A 48 2.71 -10.19 4.17
N ALA A 49 2.12 -9.46 3.22
CA ALA A 49 0.97 -8.61 3.49
C ALA A 49 -0.25 -9.07 2.69
N PHE A 50 -1.40 -9.15 3.35
CA PHE A 50 -2.69 -9.33 2.71
C PHE A 50 -3.61 -8.18 3.14
N GLY A 51 -4.44 -7.73 2.21
CA GLY A 51 -5.44 -6.72 2.51
C GLY A 51 -6.57 -6.74 1.48
N ASN A 52 -7.72 -6.23 1.89
CA ASN A 52 -8.90 -6.07 1.05
C ASN A 52 -9.31 -4.60 1.00
N SER A 53 -9.81 -4.13 -0.15
CA SER A 53 -10.23 -2.74 -0.35
C SER A 53 -9.10 -1.77 0.00
N ASN A 54 -9.30 -0.84 0.92
CA ASN A 54 -8.25 0.09 1.32
C ASN A 54 -7.02 -0.63 1.92
N GLY A 55 -7.21 -1.73 2.66
CA GLY A 55 -6.09 -2.55 3.15
C GLY A 55 -5.23 -3.14 2.02
N ALA A 56 -5.83 -3.43 0.88
CA ALA A 56 -5.12 -3.90 -0.30
C ALA A 56 -4.27 -2.79 -0.94
N ALA A 57 -4.72 -1.54 -0.87
CA ALA A 57 -3.94 -0.39 -1.30
C ALA A 57 -2.70 -0.18 -0.44
N LEU A 58 -2.82 -0.35 0.88
CA LEU A 58 -1.66 -0.37 1.77
C LEU A 58 -0.73 -1.53 1.45
N CYS A 59 -1.26 -2.71 1.11
CA CYS A 59 -0.43 -3.83 0.64
C CYS A 59 0.34 -3.46 -0.62
N GLN A 60 -0.29 -2.81 -1.60
CA GLN A 60 0.43 -2.33 -2.77
C GLN A 60 1.51 -1.31 -2.40
N ARG A 61 1.25 -0.39 -1.44
CA ARG A 61 2.24 0.57 -0.95
C ARG A 61 3.44 -0.13 -0.34
N ILE A 62 3.20 -1.16 0.47
CA ILE A 62 4.27 -2.02 1.02
C ILE A 62 5.07 -2.67 -0.13
N GLY A 63 4.38 -3.22 -1.13
CA GLY A 63 5.03 -3.93 -2.23
C GLY A 63 5.89 -3.05 -3.14
N VAL A 64 5.49 -1.80 -3.38
CA VAL A 64 6.30 -0.84 -4.15
C VAL A 64 7.44 -0.22 -3.32
N ASN A 65 7.56 -0.56 -2.04
CA ASN A 65 8.63 -0.13 -1.14
C ASN A 65 9.49 -1.32 -0.72
N GLY A 66 10.31 -1.85 -1.64
CA GLY A 66 11.15 -3.02 -1.39
C GLY A 66 12.11 -2.92 -0.19
N GLY A 67 12.44 -1.71 0.26
CA GLY A 67 13.21 -1.46 1.49
C GLY A 67 12.51 -1.88 2.78
N MET A 68 11.20 -2.16 2.74
CA MET A 68 10.43 -2.66 3.89
C MET A 68 10.65 -4.16 4.16
N GLY A 69 11.32 -4.90 3.26
CA GLY A 69 11.70 -6.30 3.49
C GLY A 69 10.57 -7.33 3.37
N PHE A 70 9.43 -6.96 2.78
CA PHE A 70 8.36 -7.91 2.48
C PHE A 70 8.77 -8.83 1.32
N SER A 71 8.38 -10.09 1.40
CA SER A 71 8.67 -11.11 0.39
C SER A 71 7.49 -11.34 -0.58
N GLY A 72 6.29 -10.91 -0.19
CA GLY A 72 5.14 -10.94 -1.08
C GLY A 72 3.93 -10.20 -0.55
N ILE A 73 3.04 -9.84 -1.45
CA ILE A 73 1.76 -9.22 -1.13
C ILE A 73 0.61 -9.88 -1.86
N SER A 74 -0.57 -9.81 -1.23
CA SER A 74 -1.81 -10.29 -1.82
C SER A 74 -2.92 -9.25 -1.66
N PRO A 75 -2.98 -8.25 -2.55
CA PRO A 75 -4.03 -7.23 -2.52
C PRO A 75 -5.33 -7.76 -3.13
N SER A 76 -6.46 -7.47 -2.47
CA SER A 76 -7.80 -7.79 -2.96
C SER A 76 -8.68 -6.56 -3.16
N ALA A 77 -9.44 -6.53 -4.25
CA ALA A 77 -10.51 -5.55 -4.48
C ALA A 77 -10.05 -4.08 -4.37
N THR A 78 -9.02 -3.67 -5.12
CA THR A 78 -8.44 -2.31 -5.07
C THR A 78 -7.91 -1.86 -6.43
N GLN A 79 -7.77 -0.54 -6.62
CA GLN A 79 -7.09 0.02 -7.80
C GLN A 79 -5.56 -0.16 -7.71
N LEU A 80 -4.87 -0.12 -8.85
CA LEU A 80 -3.40 -0.10 -8.92
C LEU A 80 -2.83 1.28 -8.54
N LEU A 81 -1.66 1.30 -7.91
CA LEU A 81 -0.97 2.54 -7.51
C LEU A 81 -0.25 3.21 -8.69
N GLU A 82 -0.87 4.23 -9.29
CA GLU A 82 -0.20 5.16 -10.22
C GLU A 82 0.11 6.51 -9.55
N ILE A 83 -0.81 7.03 -8.72
CA ILE A 83 -0.72 8.33 -8.05
C ILE A 83 -1.52 8.36 -6.72
N PRO A 84 -1.16 9.21 -5.73
CA PRO A 84 0.01 10.09 -5.72
C PRO A 84 1.30 9.30 -5.46
N GLU A 85 2.42 9.85 -5.95
CA GLU A 85 3.76 9.32 -5.68
C GLU A 85 4.01 9.23 -4.17
N GLN A 86 3.46 10.16 -3.37
CA GLN A 86 3.61 10.20 -1.92
C GLN A 86 2.27 10.26 -1.17
N GLY A 87 2.09 9.41 -0.16
CA GLY A 87 0.99 9.48 0.81
C GLY A 87 1.34 10.38 2.01
N GLY A 88 1.94 9.78 3.05
CA GLY A 88 2.49 10.45 4.24
C GLY A 88 3.97 10.87 4.15
N PRO A 89 4.61 11.26 5.27
CA PRO A 89 6.02 11.67 5.29
C PRO A 89 6.99 10.49 5.04
N PRO A 90 8.26 10.72 4.63
CA PRO A 90 9.27 9.67 4.44
C PRO A 90 9.48 8.77 5.68
N PRO A 91 10.14 7.59 5.57
CA PRO A 91 10.85 7.08 4.39
C PRO A 91 10.04 6.16 3.46
N TYR A 92 8.91 5.60 3.89
CA TYR A 92 8.21 4.51 3.15
C TYR A 92 6.85 4.92 2.56
N ASN A 93 6.55 6.22 2.54
CA ASN A 93 5.30 6.72 1.96
C ASN A 93 5.41 7.17 0.51
N TYR A 94 6.57 7.00 -0.13
CA TYR A 94 6.71 7.19 -1.57
C TYR A 94 6.40 5.89 -2.32
N ASN A 95 6.01 5.96 -3.59
CA ASN A 95 5.91 4.81 -4.46
C ASN A 95 7.24 4.68 -5.22
N TYR A 96 7.98 3.60 -5.01
CA TYR A 96 9.22 3.31 -5.73
C TYR A 96 9.07 2.11 -6.69
N PRO A 97 8.17 2.17 -7.68
CA PRO A 97 7.82 1.01 -8.50
C PRO A 97 8.93 0.53 -9.45
N SER A 98 10.05 1.25 -9.55
CA SER A 98 11.12 0.93 -10.50
C SER A 98 12.33 0.27 -9.83
N VAL A 99 12.91 -0.70 -10.52
CA VAL A 99 14.20 -1.32 -10.15
C VAL A 99 15.32 -0.26 -10.03
N ALA A 100 15.23 0.82 -10.81
CA ALA A 100 16.15 1.95 -10.74
C ALA A 100 16.09 2.71 -9.41
N ALA A 101 14.98 2.62 -8.68
CA ALA A 101 14.83 3.15 -7.33
C ALA A 101 15.34 2.18 -6.23
N GLY A 102 15.98 1.07 -6.62
CA GLY A 102 16.58 0.11 -5.68
C GLY A 102 15.57 -0.79 -4.98
N THR A 103 14.40 -1.02 -5.58
CA THR A 103 13.39 -1.92 -5.01
C THR A 103 13.64 -3.38 -5.38
N ASN A 104 13.42 -4.26 -4.39
CA ASN A 104 13.51 -5.70 -4.56
C ASN A 104 12.20 -6.24 -5.16
N PRO A 105 12.27 -7.10 -6.19
CA PRO A 105 11.08 -7.82 -6.66
C PRO A 105 10.48 -8.68 -5.55
N ILE A 106 9.15 -8.69 -5.46
CA ILE A 106 8.39 -9.50 -4.49
C ILE A 106 7.32 -10.31 -5.20
N ALA A 107 6.82 -11.37 -4.54
CA ALA A 107 5.66 -12.10 -5.05
C ALA A 107 4.39 -11.22 -4.98
N TYR A 108 3.58 -11.23 -6.04
CA TYR A 108 2.35 -10.43 -6.13
C TYR A 108 1.19 -11.31 -6.58
N LEU A 109 0.17 -11.45 -5.72
CA LEU A 109 -1.06 -12.19 -6.02
C LEU A 109 -2.27 -11.27 -5.81
N SER A 110 -2.75 -10.65 -6.88
CA SER A 110 -3.98 -9.86 -6.85
C SER A 110 -5.20 -10.71 -7.19
N PHE A 111 -6.32 -10.40 -6.54
CA PHE A 111 -7.61 -10.99 -6.85
C PHE A 111 -8.74 -9.98 -6.71
N HIS A 112 -9.61 -9.94 -7.72
CA HIS A 112 -10.68 -8.96 -7.86
C HIS A 112 -11.88 -9.62 -8.54
N GLY A 113 -13.10 -9.34 -8.09
CA GLY A 113 -14.31 -9.88 -8.70
C GLY A 113 -14.81 -9.01 -9.85
N ASP A 114 -15.19 -9.61 -10.98
CA ASP A 114 -15.74 -8.89 -12.13
C ASP A 114 -17.12 -8.24 -11.86
N ALA A 115 -17.84 -8.73 -10.86
CA ALA A 115 -19.11 -8.19 -10.36
C ALA A 115 -18.95 -7.16 -9.22
N ASP A 116 -17.75 -6.65 -8.95
CA ASP A 116 -17.54 -5.61 -7.92
C ASP A 116 -18.19 -4.28 -8.33
N GLY A 117 -19.27 -3.92 -7.64
CA GLY A 117 -20.01 -2.68 -7.88
C GLY A 117 -19.41 -1.43 -7.22
N SER A 118 -18.33 -1.57 -6.45
CA SER A 118 -17.65 -0.46 -5.76
C SER A 118 -16.33 -0.08 -6.42
N ILE A 119 -15.52 -1.08 -6.80
CA ILE A 119 -14.25 -0.87 -7.50
C ILE A 119 -14.29 -1.62 -8.83
N PRO A 120 -14.34 -0.92 -9.98
CA PRO A 120 -14.39 -1.57 -11.28
C PRO A 120 -13.19 -2.50 -11.49
N TYR A 121 -13.46 -3.76 -11.84
CA TYR A 121 -12.44 -4.79 -12.08
C TYR A 121 -11.38 -4.36 -13.10
N ALA A 122 -11.80 -3.70 -14.18
CA ALA A 122 -10.90 -3.20 -15.23
C ALA A 122 -10.24 -1.84 -14.88
N GLY A 123 -10.50 -1.30 -13.70
CA GLY A 123 -10.16 0.08 -13.34
C GLY A 123 -11.06 1.12 -14.00
N GLY A 124 -10.75 2.40 -13.77
CA GLY A 124 -11.55 3.53 -14.23
C GLY A 124 -12.45 4.13 -13.16
N LYS A 125 -13.28 5.09 -13.56
CA LYS A 125 -14.21 5.76 -12.63
C LYS A 125 -15.34 4.80 -12.26
N ALA A 126 -15.63 4.70 -10.97
CA ALA A 126 -16.92 4.25 -10.47
C ALA A 126 -17.97 5.34 -10.70
#